data_AF-A0AAU1Q827-F1
#
_entry.id   AF-A0AAU1Q827-F1
#
_cell.length_a   1.000
_cell.length_b   1.000
_cell.length_c   1.000
_cell.angle_alpha   90.00
_cell.angle_beta   90.00
_cell.angle_gamma   90.00
#
_symmetry.space_group_name_H-M   'P 1'
#
loop_
_entity.id
_entity.type
_entity.pdbx_description
1 polymer ?
#
loop_
_entity_poly.entity_id
_entity_poly.type
_entity_poly.pdbx_seq_one_letter_code
_entity_poly.pdbx_strand_id
1 'polypeptide(L)'
;MSQSQPPSPTAGSVASPDLAFLAGLLADRTRAAMCLAMLDGRAWTATELARHAAVAPSTATGHLHQLVAGGLLAEERQGRHRYLRISGPATAEMIESLASHAPLQTIPVRSLADAHRRRALAHARTCYDHLAGAVAVAITDAMAERALLTWDYGPSLTETGKIWLRDLGIDDHRPRGSNRAHIRTCLDWTERRPHLAGAVGAALFQHALDDGWVTRKGTTRVVALTDTGRAVLREQLGLRDAVLNAPAC
;
A
#
# COMPACT_ATOMS: atom_id res chain seq x y z
N MET A 1 -52.98 26.47 -22.86
CA MET A 1 -53.17 26.33 -21.39
C MET A 1 -53.34 24.84 -21.14
N SER A 2 -52.49 24.08 -20.44
CA SER A 2 -51.41 24.36 -19.50
C SER A 2 -50.34 23.27 -19.71
N GLN A 3 -49.10 23.67 -19.99
CA GLN A 3 -47.96 22.73 -19.98
C GLN A 3 -47.47 22.62 -18.55
N SER A 4 -47.50 21.42 -17.99
CA SER A 4 -46.94 21.11 -16.67
C SER A 4 -45.42 21.22 -16.74
N GLN A 5 -44.90 22.30 -16.17
CA GLN A 5 -43.48 22.58 -16.01
C GLN A 5 -42.89 21.63 -14.94
N PRO A 6 -41.70 21.03 -15.16
CA PRO A 6 -41.04 20.24 -14.13
C PRO A 6 -40.64 21.15 -12.95
N PRO A 7 -40.58 20.61 -11.71
CA PRO A 7 -40.21 21.41 -10.56
C PRO A 7 -38.79 21.97 -10.72
N SER A 8 -38.65 23.26 -10.47
CA SER A 8 -37.37 23.97 -10.43
C SER A 8 -36.40 23.31 -9.43
N PRO A 9 -35.10 23.26 -9.72
CA PRO A 9 -34.11 22.73 -8.79
C PRO A 9 -34.12 23.55 -7.50
N THR A 10 -34.38 22.87 -6.38
CA THR A 10 -34.29 23.48 -5.05
C THR A 10 -32.90 24.03 -4.80
N ALA A 11 -32.86 25.24 -4.24
CA ALA A 11 -31.70 26.01 -3.86
C ALA A 11 -30.53 25.18 -3.30
N GLY A 12 -29.36 25.31 -3.94
CA GLY A 12 -28.02 25.22 -3.36
C GLY A 12 -27.76 24.13 -2.32
N SER A 13 -27.75 22.86 -2.70
CA SER A 13 -27.10 21.84 -1.87
C SER A 13 -25.58 21.96 -2.04
N VAL A 14 -24.89 22.49 -1.03
CA VAL A 14 -23.42 22.40 -0.95
C VAL A 14 -23.09 20.99 -0.46
N ALA A 15 -22.50 20.16 -1.33
CA ALA A 15 -22.02 18.85 -0.94
C ALA A 15 -20.86 19.01 0.07
N SER A 16 -21.06 18.52 1.30
CA SER A 16 -20.02 18.49 2.32
C SER A 16 -19.49 17.05 2.45
N PRO A 17 -18.17 16.84 2.64
CA PRO A 17 -17.63 15.51 2.92
C PRO A 17 -18.23 14.93 4.21
N ASP A 18 -18.80 13.74 4.14
CA ASP A 18 -19.27 13.00 5.33
C ASP A 18 -18.13 12.17 5.91
N LEU A 19 -17.28 12.84 6.71
CA LEU A 19 -16.16 12.21 7.37
C LEU A 19 -16.59 11.16 8.40
N ALA A 20 -17.73 11.35 9.07
CA ALA A 20 -18.22 10.44 10.09
C ALA A 20 -18.67 9.11 9.50
N PHE A 21 -19.37 9.14 8.35
CA PHE A 21 -19.72 7.94 7.60
C PHE A 21 -18.47 7.17 7.19
N LEU A 22 -17.49 7.84 6.58
CA LEU A 22 -16.23 7.21 6.14
C LEU A 22 -15.47 6.60 7.33
N ALA A 23 -15.32 7.34 8.42
CA ALA A 23 -14.69 6.84 9.64
C ALA A 23 -15.45 5.64 10.23
N GLY A 24 -16.78 5.67 10.20
CA GLY A 24 -17.64 4.57 10.62
C GLY A 24 -17.39 3.27 9.85
N LEU A 25 -17.06 3.35 8.55
CA LEU A 25 -16.67 2.16 7.77
C LEU A 25 -15.36 1.54 8.25
N LEU A 26 -14.44 2.31 8.82
CA LEU A 26 -13.15 1.80 9.32
C LEU A 26 -13.15 1.53 10.82
N ALA A 27 -14.12 2.05 11.57
CA ALA A 27 -14.31 1.85 13.00
C ALA A 27 -14.83 0.44 13.38
N ASP A 28 -14.38 -0.59 12.67
CA ASP A 28 -14.65 -2.01 12.94
C ASP A 28 -13.39 -2.84 12.65
N ARG A 29 -13.04 -3.72 13.59
CA ARG A 29 -11.79 -4.49 13.51
C ARG A 29 -11.75 -5.42 12.29
N THR A 30 -12.87 -6.02 11.91
CA THR A 30 -12.97 -6.94 10.77
C THR A 30 -12.80 -6.18 9.46
N ARG A 31 -13.54 -5.07 9.29
CA ARG A 31 -13.43 -4.21 8.09
C ARG A 31 -12.03 -3.64 7.93
N ALA A 32 -11.44 -3.13 9.02
CA ALA A 32 -10.06 -2.64 9.01
C ALA A 32 -9.07 -3.74 8.62
N ALA A 33 -9.19 -4.94 9.19
CA ALA A 33 -8.32 -6.08 8.85
C ALA A 33 -8.42 -6.48 7.37
N MET A 34 -9.64 -6.51 6.81
CA MET A 34 -9.86 -6.80 5.39
C MET A 34 -9.21 -5.74 4.48
N CYS A 35 -9.40 -4.45 4.79
CA CYS A 35 -8.76 -3.35 4.06
C CYS A 35 -7.23 -3.46 4.11
N LEU A 36 -6.66 -3.71 5.29
CA LEU A 36 -5.21 -3.86 5.48
C LEU A 36 -4.62 -5.07 4.75
N ALA A 37 -5.40 -6.15 4.59
CA ALA A 37 -4.98 -7.34 3.84
C ALA A 37 -4.85 -7.04 2.34
N MET A 38 -5.81 -6.30 1.78
CA MET A 38 -5.86 -5.93 0.36
C MET A 38 -4.84 -4.86 -0.06
N LEU A 39 -4.11 -4.27 0.90
CA LEU A 39 -2.90 -3.47 0.62
C LEU A 39 -1.72 -4.33 0.10
N ASP A 40 -1.95 -5.55 -0.36
CA ASP A 40 -0.99 -6.26 -1.23
C ASP A 40 -1.19 -5.93 -2.73
N GLY A 41 -2.23 -5.15 -3.05
CA GLY A 41 -2.58 -4.68 -4.39
C GLY A 41 -3.36 -5.69 -5.22
N ARG A 42 -3.66 -6.88 -4.68
CA ARG A 42 -4.34 -7.96 -5.40
C ARG A 42 -5.85 -7.90 -5.18
N ALA A 43 -6.60 -8.55 -6.07
CA ALA A 43 -8.01 -8.81 -5.84
C ALA A 43 -8.18 -10.10 -5.00
N TRP A 44 -9.10 -10.06 -4.04
CA TRP A 44 -9.35 -11.11 -3.06
C TRP A 44 -10.78 -11.65 -3.19
N THR A 45 -10.97 -12.94 -2.92
CA THR A 45 -12.31 -13.50 -2.75
C THR A 45 -12.84 -13.23 -1.34
N ALA A 46 -14.17 -13.22 -1.20
CA ALA A 46 -14.81 -13.10 0.12
C ALA A 46 -14.39 -14.23 1.08
N THR A 47 -14.11 -15.43 0.56
CA THR A 47 -13.68 -16.58 1.37
C THR A 47 -12.27 -16.40 1.92
N GLU A 48 -11.35 -15.84 1.13
CA GLU A 48 -10.00 -15.56 1.60
C GLU A 48 -9.99 -14.45 2.66
N LEU A 49 -10.82 -13.41 2.48
CA LEU A 49 -10.97 -12.33 3.45
C LEU A 49 -11.64 -12.80 4.75
N ALA A 50 -12.64 -13.68 4.68
CA ALA A 50 -13.25 -14.30 5.84
C ALA A 50 -12.21 -15.09 6.67
N ARG A 51 -11.39 -15.90 5.98
CA ARG A 51 -10.30 -16.66 6.61
C ARG A 51 -9.25 -15.74 7.21
N HIS A 52 -8.86 -14.68 6.50
CA HIS A 52 -7.87 -13.71 6.99
C HIS A 52 -8.34 -12.98 8.25
N ALA A 53 -9.61 -12.55 8.27
CA ALA A 53 -10.19 -11.85 9.41
C ALA A 53 -10.69 -12.79 10.53
N ALA A 54 -10.58 -14.11 10.34
CA ALA A 54 -11.05 -15.14 11.27
C ALA A 54 -12.54 -15.00 11.63
N VAL A 55 -13.39 -14.75 10.64
CA VAL A 55 -14.86 -14.62 10.79
C VAL A 55 -15.61 -15.60 9.88
N ALA A 56 -16.87 -15.87 10.22
CA ALA A 56 -17.74 -16.69 9.36
C ALA A 56 -17.98 -16.04 7.99
N PRO A 57 -18.18 -16.84 6.91
CA PRO A 57 -18.43 -16.30 5.56
C PRO A 57 -19.61 -15.32 5.46
N SER A 58 -20.68 -15.57 6.23
CA SER A 58 -21.86 -14.70 6.28
C SER A 58 -21.52 -13.33 6.90
N THR A 59 -20.78 -13.32 8.01
CA THR A 59 -20.27 -12.10 8.64
C THR A 59 -19.37 -11.32 7.70
N ALA A 60 -18.43 -12.00 7.04
CA ALA A 60 -17.55 -11.35 6.06
C ALA A 60 -18.34 -10.69 4.92
N THR A 61 -19.36 -11.38 4.37
CA THR A 61 -20.19 -10.85 3.29
C THR A 61 -20.88 -9.55 3.69
N GLY A 62 -21.41 -9.46 4.91
CA GLY A 62 -22.02 -8.23 5.43
C GLY A 62 -21.02 -7.06 5.51
N HIS A 63 -19.84 -7.30 6.06
CA HIS A 63 -18.77 -6.30 6.12
C HIS A 63 -18.31 -5.84 4.73
N LEU A 64 -18.14 -6.76 3.79
CA LEU A 64 -17.72 -6.46 2.42
C LEU A 64 -18.80 -5.66 1.67
N HIS A 65 -20.08 -5.96 1.88
CA HIS A 65 -21.17 -5.16 1.33
C HIS A 65 -21.14 -3.71 1.82
N GLN A 66 -20.91 -3.48 3.12
CA GLN A 66 -20.77 -2.13 3.67
C GLN A 66 -19.58 -1.39 3.05
N LEU A 67 -18.44 -2.06 2.92
CA LEU A 67 -17.23 -1.46 2.34
C LEU A 67 -17.35 -1.13 0.85
N VAL A 68 -18.05 -1.98 0.07
CA VAL A 68 -18.36 -1.71 -1.34
C VAL A 68 -19.38 -0.57 -1.47
N ALA A 69 -20.48 -0.63 -0.72
CA ALA A 69 -21.50 0.42 -0.74
C ALA A 69 -20.95 1.80 -0.31
N GLY A 70 -19.98 1.80 0.62
CA GLY A 70 -19.28 2.99 1.07
C GLY A 70 -18.12 3.44 0.18
N GLY A 71 -17.86 2.76 -0.96
CA GLY A 71 -16.85 3.16 -1.94
C GLY A 71 -15.40 2.86 -1.56
N LEU A 72 -15.14 2.18 -0.44
CA LEU A 72 -13.78 1.77 -0.05
C LEU A 72 -13.25 0.61 -0.89
N LEU A 73 -14.15 -0.26 -1.34
CA LEU A 73 -13.82 -1.41 -2.19
C LEU A 73 -14.53 -1.33 -3.54
N ALA A 74 -13.87 -1.88 -4.55
CA ALA A 74 -14.48 -2.19 -5.84
C ALA A 74 -14.69 -3.71 -5.97
N GLU A 75 -15.75 -4.09 -6.66
CA GLU A 75 -16.04 -5.47 -7.04
C GLU A 75 -15.69 -5.69 -8.50
N GLU A 76 -15.00 -6.80 -8.77
CA GLU A 76 -14.72 -7.28 -10.12
C GLU A 76 -15.30 -8.68 -10.27
N ARG A 77 -16.03 -8.90 -11.36
CA ARG A 77 -16.59 -10.21 -11.71
C ARG A 77 -15.71 -10.86 -12.75
N GLN A 78 -15.12 -11.99 -12.39
CA GLN A 78 -14.35 -12.82 -13.30
C GLN A 78 -14.95 -14.23 -13.30
N GLY A 79 -15.72 -14.54 -14.35
CA GLY A 79 -16.51 -15.76 -14.43
C GLY A 79 -17.52 -15.87 -13.29
N ARG A 80 -17.48 -17.00 -12.58
CA ARG A 80 -18.37 -17.28 -11.43
C ARG A 80 -17.91 -16.68 -10.11
N HIS A 81 -16.72 -16.09 -10.07
CA HIS A 81 -16.10 -15.62 -8.85
C HIS A 81 -16.19 -14.09 -8.75
N ARG A 82 -16.58 -13.65 -7.56
CA ARG A 82 -16.62 -12.26 -7.14
C ARG A 82 -15.30 -11.92 -6.45
N TYR A 83 -14.55 -11.00 -7.03
CA TYR A 83 -13.30 -10.49 -6.47
C TYR A 83 -13.49 -9.08 -5.93
N LEU A 84 -12.78 -8.76 -4.86
CA LEU A 84 -12.81 -7.49 -4.18
C LEU A 84 -11.41 -6.91 -4.11
N ARG A 85 -11.28 -5.60 -4.30
CA ARG A 85 -10.02 -4.88 -4.11
C ARG A 85 -10.28 -3.50 -3.54
N ILE A 86 -9.24 -2.84 -3.04
CA ILE A 86 -9.33 -1.41 -2.73
C ILE A 86 -9.78 -0.65 -3.99
N SER A 87 -10.72 0.28 -3.83
CA SER A 87 -11.40 0.95 -4.95
C SER A 87 -10.44 1.67 -5.90
N GLY A 88 -9.35 2.23 -5.36
CA GLY A 88 -8.25 2.75 -6.15
C GLY A 88 -7.09 3.31 -5.30
N PRO A 89 -6.06 3.88 -5.96
CA PRO A 89 -4.86 4.38 -5.28
C PRO A 89 -5.14 5.42 -4.20
N ALA A 90 -6.06 6.37 -4.44
CA ALA A 90 -6.40 7.39 -3.44
C ALA A 90 -6.98 6.80 -2.14
N THR A 91 -7.80 5.75 -2.26
CA THR A 91 -8.35 5.03 -1.11
C THR A 91 -7.27 4.23 -0.39
N ALA A 92 -6.35 3.60 -1.13
CA ALA A 92 -5.21 2.90 -0.54
C ALA A 92 -4.32 3.86 0.26
N GLU A 93 -3.96 5.01 -0.33
CA GLU A 93 -3.16 6.06 0.31
C GLU A 93 -3.83 6.59 1.60
N MET A 94 -5.16 6.75 1.60
CA MET A 94 -5.92 7.13 2.80
C MET A 94 -5.84 6.05 3.89
N ILE A 95 -6.07 4.78 3.54
CA ILE A 95 -6.01 3.67 4.50
C ILE A 95 -4.59 3.53 5.08
N GLU A 96 -3.56 3.67 4.25
CA GLU A 96 -2.16 3.66 4.67
C GLU A 96 -1.86 4.79 5.66
N SER A 97 -2.30 6.01 5.33
CA SER A 97 -2.12 7.17 6.20
C SER A 97 -2.82 6.97 7.55
N LEU A 98 -4.05 6.46 7.57
CA LEU A 98 -4.74 6.14 8.83
C LEU A 98 -3.99 5.06 9.62
N ALA A 99 -3.56 3.99 8.95
CA ALA A 99 -2.84 2.89 9.58
C ALA A 99 -1.49 3.33 10.17
N SER A 100 -0.78 4.27 9.53
CA SER A 100 0.49 4.79 10.04
C SER A 100 0.33 5.69 11.26
N HIS A 101 -0.85 6.28 11.47
CA HIS A 101 -1.17 7.11 12.64
C HIS A 101 -1.87 6.32 13.76
N ALA A 102 -2.38 5.12 13.46
CA ALA A 102 -3.00 4.27 14.45
C ALA A 102 -1.98 3.84 15.53
N PRO A 103 -2.42 3.73 16.81
CA PRO A 103 -1.56 3.24 17.87
C PRO A 103 -1.14 1.80 17.61
N LEU A 104 0.14 1.49 17.81
CA LEU A 104 0.64 0.13 17.72
C LEU A 104 0.06 -0.70 18.88
N GLN A 105 -0.66 -1.76 18.53
CA GLN A 105 -1.17 -2.72 19.50
C GLN A 105 -0.14 -3.82 19.72
N THR A 106 0.31 -4.01 20.95
CA THR A 106 1.19 -5.12 21.35
C THR A 106 0.38 -6.41 21.42
N ILE A 107 0.30 -7.11 20.29
CA ILE A 107 -0.38 -8.40 20.23
C ILE A 107 0.62 -9.49 20.67
N PRO A 108 0.29 -10.32 21.68
CA PRO A 108 1.15 -11.42 22.12
C PRO A 108 1.50 -12.36 20.97
N VAL A 109 2.78 -12.73 20.87
CA VAL A 109 3.25 -13.75 19.94
C VAL A 109 2.89 -15.12 20.50
N ARG A 110 2.07 -15.88 19.77
CA ARG A 110 1.53 -17.17 20.24
C ARG A 110 2.30 -18.39 19.74
N SER A 111 3.19 -18.20 18.76
CA SER A 111 3.99 -19.26 18.17
C SER A 111 5.24 -18.70 17.50
N LEU A 112 6.24 -19.57 17.27
CA LEU A 112 7.43 -19.23 16.48
C LEU A 112 7.05 -18.81 15.05
N ALA A 113 6.09 -19.50 14.43
CA ALA A 113 5.59 -19.14 13.10
C ALA A 113 5.00 -17.72 13.05
N ASP A 114 4.27 -17.30 14.10
CA ASP A 114 3.75 -15.94 14.19
C ASP A 114 4.85 -14.90 14.41
N ALA A 115 5.86 -15.23 15.22
CA ALA A 115 7.04 -14.39 15.40
C ALA A 115 7.75 -14.16 14.06
N HIS A 116 7.96 -15.23 13.30
CA HIS A 116 8.65 -15.19 12.01
C HIS A 116 7.87 -14.38 10.99
N ARG A 117 6.55 -14.57 10.91
CA ARG A 117 5.69 -13.80 10.01
C ARG A 117 5.74 -12.29 10.32
N ARG A 118 5.74 -11.92 11.60
CA ARG A 118 5.85 -10.51 12.03
C ARG A 118 7.20 -9.91 11.65
N ARG A 119 8.30 -10.62 11.91
CA ARG A 119 9.64 -10.19 11.50
C ARG A 119 9.76 -10.04 9.99
N ALA A 120 9.20 -10.97 9.22
CA ALA A 120 9.19 -10.90 7.76
C ALA A 120 8.43 -9.67 7.24
N LEU A 121 7.24 -9.38 7.80
CA LEU A 121 6.47 -8.18 7.47
C LEU A 121 7.19 -6.86 7.83
N ALA A 122 7.92 -6.86 8.95
CA ALA A 122 8.72 -5.71 9.37
C ALA A 122 9.94 -5.51 8.46
N HIS A 123 10.58 -6.61 8.03
CA HIS A 123 11.76 -6.56 7.18
C HIS A 123 11.44 -6.04 5.77
N ALA A 124 10.50 -6.68 5.07
CA ALA A 124 10.08 -6.27 3.73
C ALA A 124 8.65 -6.72 3.41
N ARG A 125 7.83 -5.78 2.95
CA ARG A 125 6.44 -6.04 2.53
C ARG A 125 5.98 -5.08 1.45
N THR A 126 4.83 -5.36 0.85
CA THR A 126 4.11 -4.41 0.01
C THR A 126 3.22 -3.51 0.87
N CYS A 127 3.23 -2.21 0.59
CA CYS A 127 2.27 -1.21 1.08
C CYS A 127 1.45 -0.71 -0.12
N TYR A 128 0.42 -1.48 -0.46
CA TYR A 128 -0.33 -1.40 -1.72
C TYR A 128 0.46 -1.77 -2.98
N ASP A 129 1.28 -0.86 -3.49
CA ASP A 129 2.03 -1.06 -4.74
C ASP A 129 3.46 -0.55 -4.69
N HIS A 130 3.97 -0.21 -3.51
CA HIS A 130 5.36 0.13 -3.27
C HIS A 130 5.92 -0.72 -2.12
N LEU A 131 7.24 -0.74 -2.01
CA LEU A 131 7.94 -1.48 -0.95
C LEU A 131 7.80 -0.75 0.40
N ALA A 132 7.68 -1.51 1.47
CA ALA A 132 7.67 -1.05 2.87
C ALA A 132 8.46 -2.00 3.78
N GLY A 133 8.60 -1.62 5.04
CA GLY A 133 9.47 -2.28 6.02
C GLY A 133 10.89 -1.69 6.03
N ALA A 134 11.75 -2.29 6.86
CA ALA A 134 13.13 -1.87 7.09
C ALA A 134 13.92 -1.68 5.78
N VAL A 135 13.75 -2.57 4.80
CA VAL A 135 14.42 -2.47 3.51
C VAL A 135 13.99 -1.22 2.74
N ALA A 136 12.70 -0.91 2.70
CA ALA A 136 12.18 0.25 1.97
C ALA A 136 12.61 1.58 2.61
N VAL A 137 12.62 1.62 3.95
CA VAL A 137 13.12 2.77 4.70
C VAL A 137 14.60 2.97 4.40
N ALA A 138 15.42 1.90 4.44
CA ALA A 138 16.84 2.00 4.13
C ALA A 138 17.12 2.42 2.68
N ILE A 139 16.32 1.96 1.71
CA ILE A 139 16.39 2.47 0.32
C ILE A 139 16.14 3.98 0.30
N THR A 140 15.09 4.44 0.97
CA THR A 140 14.70 5.86 0.98
C THR A 140 15.76 6.73 1.64
N ASP A 141 16.32 6.26 2.75
CA ASP A 141 17.43 6.92 3.45
C ASP A 141 18.66 7.01 2.55
N ALA A 142 19.09 5.90 1.94
CA ALA A 142 20.25 5.88 1.07
C ALA A 142 20.08 6.77 -0.15
N MET A 143 18.87 6.84 -0.71
CA MET A 143 18.55 7.78 -1.79
C MET A 143 18.67 9.24 -1.33
N ALA A 144 18.24 9.59 -0.12
CA ALA A 144 18.39 10.94 0.42
C ALA A 144 19.87 11.26 0.72
N GLU A 145 20.61 10.35 1.36
CA GLU A 145 22.04 10.50 1.69
C GLU A 145 22.91 10.69 0.43
N ARG A 146 22.53 10.06 -0.68
CA ARG A 146 23.20 10.18 -1.98
C ARG A 146 22.68 11.33 -2.84
N ALA A 147 21.83 12.19 -2.28
CA ALA A 147 21.18 13.29 -2.99
C ALA A 147 20.42 12.84 -4.27
N LEU A 148 19.87 11.63 -4.29
CA LEU A 148 18.92 11.17 -5.30
C LEU A 148 17.50 11.69 -5.01
N LEU A 149 17.19 11.89 -3.72
CA LEU A 149 15.98 12.53 -3.23
C LEU A 149 16.32 13.80 -2.44
N THR A 150 15.46 14.81 -2.55
CA THR A 150 15.47 16.01 -1.70
C THR A 150 14.13 16.18 -0.98
N TRP A 151 14.15 16.96 0.10
CA TRP A 151 13.01 17.26 0.98
C TRP A 151 12.67 18.75 1.03
N ASP A 152 13.38 19.62 0.29
CA ASP A 152 13.31 21.08 0.44
C ASP A 152 11.90 21.66 0.28
N TYR A 153 11.14 21.13 -0.68
CA TYR A 153 9.75 21.52 -0.95
C TYR A 153 8.80 20.31 -0.89
N GLY A 154 9.15 19.35 -0.03
CA GLY A 154 8.56 18.00 -0.04
C GLY A 154 9.39 17.02 -0.87
N PRO A 155 9.07 15.72 -0.79
CA PRO A 155 9.89 14.67 -1.38
C PRO A 155 9.88 14.78 -2.91
N SER A 156 11.06 14.92 -3.50
CA SER A 156 11.25 15.05 -4.94
C SER A 156 12.52 14.34 -5.40
N LEU A 157 12.54 13.82 -6.63
CA LEU A 157 13.78 13.35 -7.26
C LEU A 157 14.64 14.54 -7.68
N THR A 158 15.94 14.43 -7.40
CA THR A 158 16.95 15.31 -7.99
C THR A 158 17.25 14.87 -9.42
N GLU A 159 17.96 15.70 -10.19
CA GLU A 159 18.44 15.29 -11.53
C GLU A 159 19.32 14.03 -11.46
N THR A 160 20.17 13.92 -10.43
CA THR A 160 20.97 12.71 -10.17
C THR A 160 20.08 11.50 -9.90
N GLY A 161 19.00 11.67 -9.14
CA GLY A 161 18.02 10.61 -8.89
C GLY A 161 17.31 10.13 -10.16
N LYS A 162 16.97 11.05 -11.07
CA LYS A 162 16.36 10.71 -12.36
C LYS A 162 17.33 9.96 -13.28
N ILE A 163 18.61 10.36 -13.30
CA ILE A 163 19.66 9.64 -14.02
C ILE A 163 19.80 8.23 -13.45
N TRP A 164 19.91 8.11 -12.12
CA TRP A 164 20.01 6.82 -11.44
C TRP A 164 18.84 5.88 -11.77
N LEU A 165 17.61 6.37 -11.76
CA LEU A 165 16.45 5.56 -12.17
C LEU A 165 16.55 5.09 -13.62
N ARG A 166 16.91 5.99 -14.55
CA ARG A 166 17.08 5.62 -15.96
C ARG A 166 18.20 4.60 -16.17
N ASP A 167 19.30 4.73 -15.44
CA ASP A 167 20.42 3.78 -15.52
C ASP A 167 20.03 2.39 -14.98
N LEU A 168 19.07 2.33 -14.06
CA LEU A 168 18.42 1.08 -13.64
C LEU A 168 17.37 0.56 -14.63
N GLY A 169 17.04 1.31 -15.69
CA GLY A 169 15.96 0.96 -16.61
C GLY A 169 14.55 1.28 -16.08
N ILE A 170 14.44 2.17 -15.10
CA ILE A 170 13.16 2.64 -14.55
C ILE A 170 12.82 3.98 -15.19
N ASP A 171 11.76 4.01 -15.98
CA ASP A 171 11.29 5.23 -16.60
C ASP A 171 10.72 6.21 -15.56
N ASP A 172 11.27 7.43 -15.56
CA ASP A 172 10.81 8.57 -14.77
C ASP A 172 9.53 9.20 -15.36
N HIS A 173 8.56 8.35 -15.77
CA HIS A 173 7.35 8.81 -16.44
C HIS A 173 6.16 8.77 -15.51
N ARG A 174 5.68 9.97 -15.14
CA ARG A 174 4.33 10.12 -14.61
C ARG A 174 3.33 9.82 -15.74
N PRO A 175 2.42 8.83 -15.61
CA PRO A 175 1.41 8.59 -16.62
C PRO A 175 0.58 9.87 -16.82
N ARG A 176 0.47 10.34 -18.07
CA ARG A 176 -0.28 11.56 -18.40
C ARG A 176 -1.74 11.37 -17.97
N GLY A 177 -2.29 12.35 -17.24
CA GLY A 177 -3.66 12.28 -16.70
C GLY A 177 -3.81 11.54 -15.37
N SER A 178 -2.72 11.03 -14.78
CA SER A 178 -2.76 10.43 -13.45
C SER A 178 -2.73 11.50 -12.36
N ASN A 179 -3.75 11.52 -11.49
CA ASN A 179 -3.77 12.32 -10.26
C ASN A 179 -2.78 11.81 -9.20
N ARG A 180 -2.05 10.73 -9.49
CA ARG A 180 -1.04 10.19 -8.60
C ARG A 180 0.12 11.17 -8.40
N ALA A 181 0.56 11.32 -7.15
CA ALA A 181 1.79 12.02 -6.83
C ALA A 181 2.99 11.32 -7.49
N HIS A 182 3.87 12.11 -8.11
CA HIS A 182 5.05 11.56 -8.78
C HIS A 182 5.99 10.90 -7.77
N ILE A 183 6.37 11.65 -6.73
CA ILE A 183 7.03 11.17 -5.52
C ILE A 183 6.13 11.54 -4.34
N ARG A 184 5.99 10.61 -3.40
CA ARG A 184 5.50 10.89 -2.05
C ARG A 184 6.19 9.94 -1.06
N THR A 185 5.96 10.17 0.22
CA THR A 185 6.31 9.20 1.25
C THR A 185 5.07 8.57 1.86
N CYS A 186 5.25 7.34 2.31
CA CYS A 186 4.35 6.67 3.25
C CYS A 186 5.11 6.48 4.56
N LEU A 187 4.43 6.61 5.70
CA LEU A 187 5.04 6.42 7.01
C LEU A 187 4.96 4.94 7.37
N ASP A 188 6.10 4.28 7.49
CA ASP A 188 6.15 2.87 7.84
C ASP A 188 5.72 2.67 9.29
N TRP A 189 4.71 1.83 9.55
CA TRP A 189 4.23 1.61 10.91
C TRP A 189 5.21 0.83 11.80
N THR A 190 6.10 0.02 11.19
CA THR A 190 7.05 -0.84 11.92
C THR A 190 8.30 -0.07 12.31
N GLU A 191 8.79 0.78 11.41
CA GLU A 191 10.00 1.58 11.59
C GLU A 191 9.70 2.99 12.09
N ARG A 192 8.45 3.47 11.96
CA ARG A 192 8.03 4.86 12.24
C ARG A 192 8.81 5.90 11.43
N ARG A 193 9.20 5.53 10.21
CA ARG A 193 10.04 6.32 9.31
C ARG A 193 9.46 6.34 7.89
N PRO A 194 9.71 7.40 7.11
CA PRO A 194 9.19 7.49 5.76
C PRO A 194 9.84 6.45 4.84
N HIS A 195 9.06 5.90 3.91
CA HIS A 195 9.54 5.12 2.78
C HIS A 195 8.95 5.64 1.47
N LEU A 196 9.66 5.38 0.37
CA LEU A 196 9.35 5.86 -0.97
C LEU A 196 8.02 5.28 -1.47
N ALA A 197 7.15 6.17 -1.93
CA ALA A 197 5.83 5.87 -2.48
C ALA A 197 5.54 6.80 -3.67
N GLY A 198 4.32 6.71 -4.21
CA GLY A 198 3.95 7.44 -5.43
C GLY A 198 4.36 6.67 -6.69
N ALA A 199 4.34 7.35 -7.84
CA ALA A 199 4.62 6.72 -9.13
C ALA A 199 6.03 6.08 -9.15
N VAL A 200 7.03 6.76 -8.61
CA VAL A 200 8.41 6.26 -8.58
C VAL A 200 8.57 5.09 -7.60
N GLY A 201 7.98 5.17 -6.40
CA GLY A 201 8.01 4.05 -5.45
C GLY A 201 7.34 2.79 -6.02
N ALA A 202 6.26 2.96 -6.78
CA ALA A 202 5.59 1.87 -7.48
C ALA A 202 6.44 1.32 -8.64
N ALA A 203 7.05 2.18 -9.45
CA ALA A 203 7.92 1.78 -10.55
C ALA A 203 9.16 1.02 -10.06
N LEU A 204 9.81 1.50 -8.99
CA LEU A 204 10.94 0.81 -8.37
C LEU A 204 10.54 -0.56 -7.80
N PHE A 205 9.37 -0.66 -7.16
CA PHE A 205 8.90 -1.95 -6.65
C PHE A 205 8.55 -2.93 -7.77
N GLN A 206 7.93 -2.45 -8.85
CA GLN A 206 7.63 -3.26 -10.02
C GLN A 206 8.90 -3.76 -10.71
N HIS A 207 9.87 -2.87 -10.95
CA HIS A 207 11.19 -3.24 -11.45
C HIS A 207 11.88 -4.27 -10.55
N ALA A 208 11.85 -4.09 -9.22
CA ALA A 208 12.42 -5.04 -8.28
C ALA A 208 11.74 -6.43 -8.33
N LEU A 209 10.47 -6.52 -8.74
CA LEU A 209 9.80 -7.80 -8.99
C LEU A 209 10.23 -8.41 -10.33
N ASP A 210 10.23 -7.60 -11.38
CA ASP A 210 10.50 -8.04 -12.76
C ASP A 210 11.95 -8.52 -12.93
N ASP A 211 12.91 -7.81 -12.32
CA ASP A 211 14.33 -8.14 -12.32
C ASP A 211 14.71 -9.11 -11.18
N GLY A 212 13.72 -9.60 -10.44
CA GLY A 212 13.89 -10.63 -9.43
C GLY A 212 14.72 -10.19 -8.22
N TRP A 213 14.74 -8.90 -7.86
CA TRP A 213 15.36 -8.42 -6.62
C TRP A 213 14.55 -8.85 -5.40
N VAL A 214 13.22 -8.90 -5.55
CA VAL A 214 12.28 -9.36 -4.53
C VAL A 214 11.29 -10.37 -5.10
N THR A 215 10.78 -11.25 -4.24
CA THR A 215 9.74 -12.21 -4.59
C THR A 215 8.58 -12.16 -3.60
N ARG A 216 7.34 -12.22 -4.10
CA ARG A 216 6.16 -12.29 -3.24
C ARG A 216 6.06 -13.66 -2.55
N LYS A 217 5.69 -13.67 -1.27
CA LYS A 217 5.49 -14.91 -0.51
C LYS A 217 4.00 -15.27 -0.43
N GLY A 218 3.58 -16.15 -1.33
CA GLY A 218 2.22 -16.69 -1.37
C GLY A 218 1.16 -15.59 -1.50
N THR A 219 0.10 -15.67 -0.70
CA THR A 219 -0.99 -14.69 -0.69
C THR A 219 -0.83 -13.63 0.42
N THR A 220 0.39 -13.39 0.88
CA THR A 220 0.67 -12.43 1.95
C THR A 220 1.25 -11.13 1.40
N ARG A 221 1.28 -10.09 2.23
CA ARG A 221 1.99 -8.84 1.93
C ARG A 221 3.51 -8.97 2.00
N VAL A 222 4.05 -10.08 2.50
CA VAL A 222 5.49 -10.27 2.65
C VAL A 222 6.15 -10.40 1.29
N VAL A 223 7.26 -9.68 1.11
CA VAL A 223 8.19 -9.89 0.00
C VAL A 223 9.55 -10.25 0.55
N ALA A 224 10.27 -11.14 -0.14
CA ALA A 224 11.59 -11.58 0.27
C ALA A 224 12.65 -11.07 -0.71
N LEU A 225 13.71 -10.48 -0.20
CA LEU A 225 14.91 -10.17 -0.97
C LEU A 225 15.55 -11.48 -1.49
N THR A 226 15.92 -11.48 -2.76
CA THR A 226 16.74 -12.53 -3.37
C THR A 226 18.23 -12.22 -3.19
N ASP A 227 19.10 -13.17 -3.56
CA ASP A 227 20.55 -12.91 -3.56
C ASP A 227 20.91 -11.80 -4.57
N THR A 228 20.25 -11.80 -5.73
CA THR A 228 20.37 -10.73 -6.73
C THR A 228 19.99 -9.37 -6.14
N GLY A 229 18.82 -9.28 -5.49
CA GLY A 229 18.37 -8.03 -4.86
C GLY A 229 19.31 -7.54 -3.76
N ARG A 230 19.85 -8.45 -2.94
CA ARG A 230 20.87 -8.10 -1.94
C ARG A 230 22.14 -7.55 -2.60
N ALA A 231 22.62 -8.18 -3.66
CA ALA A 231 23.81 -7.73 -4.38
C ALA A 231 23.61 -6.33 -4.98
N VAL A 232 22.51 -6.13 -5.72
CA VAL A 232 22.21 -4.86 -6.39
C VAL A 232 21.99 -3.72 -5.39
N LEU A 233 21.21 -3.94 -4.31
CA LEU A 233 20.99 -2.90 -3.31
C LEU A 233 22.27 -2.52 -2.55
N ARG A 234 23.20 -3.46 -2.37
CA ARG A 234 24.52 -3.18 -1.81
C ARG A 234 25.36 -2.33 -2.77
N GLU A 235 25.38 -2.68 -4.04
CA GLU A 235 26.15 -1.97 -5.07
C GLU A 235 25.60 -0.55 -5.31
N GLN A 236 24.30 -0.45 -5.60
CA GLN A 236 23.65 0.78 -6.06
C GLN A 236 23.45 1.80 -4.93
N LEU A 237 23.09 1.31 -3.74
CA LEU A 237 22.69 2.17 -2.61
C LEU A 237 23.60 2.03 -1.39
N GLY A 238 24.54 1.06 -1.37
CA GLY A 238 25.43 0.85 -0.22
C GLY A 238 24.73 0.26 0.99
N LEU A 239 23.61 -0.44 0.80
CA LEU A 239 22.85 -0.98 1.93
C LEU A 239 23.66 -2.04 2.69
N ARG A 240 23.63 -1.96 4.02
CA ARG A 240 24.36 -2.85 4.93
C ARG A 240 23.68 -4.21 5.05
N ASP A 241 24.49 -5.26 5.23
CA ASP A 241 24.03 -6.64 5.42
C ASP A 241 23.02 -6.81 6.56
N ALA A 242 23.14 -6.00 7.62
CA ALA A 242 22.20 -6.02 8.73
C ALA A 242 20.74 -5.71 8.32
N VAL A 243 20.53 -4.91 7.27
CA VAL A 243 19.21 -4.59 6.73
C VAL A 243 18.85 -5.51 5.56
N LEU A 244 19.84 -5.94 4.77
CA LEU A 244 19.62 -6.80 3.60
C LEU A 244 19.31 -8.26 3.94
N ASN A 245 19.80 -8.72 5.10
CA ASN A 245 19.52 -10.05 5.61
C ASN A 245 18.28 -9.99 6.49
N ALA A 246 17.31 -10.87 6.24
CA ALA A 246 16.20 -11.05 7.16
C ALA A 246 16.78 -11.39 8.54
N PRO A 247 16.26 -10.80 9.64
CA PRO A 247 16.76 -11.12 10.97
C PRO A 247 16.73 -12.64 11.15
N ALA A 248 17.86 -13.20 11.59
CA ALA A 248 18.03 -14.64 11.79
C ALA A 248 16.87 -15.22 12.63
N CYS A 249 16.45 -16.43 12.26
CA CYS A 249 15.36 -17.17 12.92
C CYS A 249 15.63 -17.34 14.42
#